data_AF-A0A4Y9SBJ1-F1
#
_entry.id   AF-A0A4Y9SBJ1-F1
#
_cell.length_a   1.000
_cell.length_b   1.000
_cell.length_c   1.000
_cell.angle_alpha   90.00
_cell.angle_beta   90.00
_cell.angle_gamma   90.00
#
_symmetry.space_group_name_H-M   'P 1'
#
loop_
_entity.id
_entity.type
_entity.pdbx_description
1 polymer ?
#
loop_
_entity_poly.entity_id
_entity_poly.type
_entity_poly.pdbx_seq_one_letter_code
_entity_poly.pdbx_strand_id
1 'polypeptide(L)'
;MAAWPLAAQAQVDLTTLDRDMSGPRSQVLVLGTVHLNAMPAGFNPTALDGLLDKLAAYKPGIITIETESGEECDLAARHPAKYGANYCAPTEAARAATGLDVPAALAAVDQTLKTWPAQATPAQRRRLAALLLASNDVASAYVQWLQLPESERHAGDSLDAALVSVLDKTASRNNENYQIAARLAARLGLQRVYPVDNHTGDHIDVPDIKAFVTSIERAWAAGGAAQKERATHEQALMQGGDLLPLYRYINQPEGLRIAADANVRAALQAKSAEGYPQIWVAGWEIRNLRMVANIRETFRERPGARVLSIVGATHKPWFDGWLGQLQGVDIVDAATALK
;
A
#
# COMPACT_ATOMS: atom_id res chain seq x y z
N MET A 1 26.99 -29.94 14.33
CA MET A 1 25.89 -29.96 13.34
C MET A 1 24.64 -30.42 14.08
N ALA A 2 23.74 -29.49 14.42
CA ALA A 2 22.47 -29.87 15.03
C ALA A 2 21.52 -30.30 13.91
N ALA A 3 21.13 -31.58 13.90
CA ALA A 3 20.10 -32.07 13.00
C ALA A 3 18.79 -31.35 13.36
N TRP A 4 18.29 -30.52 12.45
CA TRP A 4 16.95 -29.96 12.57
C TRP A 4 15.93 -31.10 12.43
N PRO A 5 14.89 -31.16 13.25
CA PRO A 5 13.87 -32.18 13.12
C PRO A 5 13.09 -31.91 11.82
N LEU A 6 13.43 -32.62 10.74
CA LEU A 6 12.77 -32.58 9.43
C LEU A 6 11.34 -33.16 9.44
N ALA A 7 10.78 -33.49 10.61
CA ALA A 7 9.61 -34.36 10.75
C ALA A 7 8.41 -33.70 11.46
N ALA A 8 8.24 -32.38 11.35
CA ALA A 8 7.05 -31.69 11.88
C ALA A 8 6.29 -30.85 10.84
N GLN A 9 6.81 -30.69 9.63
CA GLN A 9 6.14 -29.94 8.55
C GLN A 9 5.36 -30.88 7.65
N ALA A 10 4.16 -30.45 7.22
CA ALA A 10 3.43 -31.14 6.17
C ALA A 10 4.32 -31.18 4.91
N GLN A 11 4.67 -32.38 4.45
CA GLN A 11 5.53 -32.59 3.27
C GLN A 11 4.74 -32.41 1.96
N VAL A 12 3.86 -31.41 1.90
CA VAL A 12 3.01 -31.12 0.76
C VAL A 12 3.53 -29.86 0.08
N ASP A 13 3.87 -29.97 -1.21
CA ASP A 13 4.26 -28.82 -2.02
C ASP A 13 3.01 -28.08 -2.52
N LEU A 14 2.58 -27.08 -1.75
CA LEU A 14 1.41 -26.24 -2.08
C LEU A 14 1.63 -25.38 -3.33
N THR A 15 2.87 -25.19 -3.79
CA THR A 15 3.17 -24.35 -4.97
C THR A 15 2.74 -25.00 -6.29
N THR A 16 2.40 -26.29 -6.26
CA THR A 16 1.94 -27.04 -7.43
C THR A 16 0.46 -27.41 -7.39
N LEU A 17 -0.25 -27.05 -6.31
CA LEU A 17 -1.63 -27.46 -6.04
C LEU A 17 -2.63 -26.98 -7.12
N ASP A 18 -2.28 -25.90 -7.82
CA ASP A 18 -3.10 -25.25 -8.84
C ASP A 18 -2.60 -25.52 -10.28
N ARG A 19 -1.70 -26.49 -10.47
CA ARG A 19 -1.14 -26.85 -11.79
C ARG A 19 -2.24 -27.18 -12.81
N ASP A 20 -3.24 -27.93 -12.39
CA ASP A 20 -4.36 -28.39 -13.24
C ASP A 20 -5.63 -27.56 -12.99
N MET A 21 -5.51 -26.35 -12.44
CA MET A 21 -6.64 -25.47 -12.14
C MET A 21 -7.43 -25.14 -13.43
N SER A 22 -8.75 -25.29 -13.35
CA SER A 22 -9.66 -24.79 -14.39
C SER A 22 -9.95 -23.30 -14.20
N GLY A 23 -9.96 -22.53 -15.29
CA GLY A 23 -10.25 -21.09 -15.28
C GLY A 23 -8.99 -20.21 -15.32
N PRO A 24 -9.17 -18.87 -15.45
CA PRO A 24 -8.04 -17.96 -15.60
C PRO A 24 -7.31 -17.71 -14.28
N ARG A 25 -5.98 -17.59 -14.37
CA ARG A 25 -5.11 -17.18 -13.25
C ARG A 25 -5.11 -15.65 -13.13
N SER A 26 -5.12 -15.15 -11.90
CA SER A 26 -4.98 -13.73 -11.62
C SER A 26 -3.51 -13.32 -11.72
N GLN A 27 -3.26 -12.12 -12.24
CA GLN A 27 -1.92 -11.56 -12.38
C GLN A 27 -1.73 -10.44 -11.36
N VAL A 28 -0.65 -10.50 -10.59
CA VAL A 28 -0.31 -9.49 -9.59
C VAL A 28 1.06 -8.90 -9.90
N LEU A 29 1.06 -7.60 -10.18
CA LEU A 29 2.27 -6.78 -10.32
C LEU A 29 2.49 -6.02 -9.01
N VAL A 30 3.58 -6.30 -8.30
CA VAL A 30 3.96 -5.52 -7.11
C VAL A 30 4.98 -4.46 -7.52
N LEU A 31 4.64 -3.19 -7.32
CA LEU A 31 5.52 -2.05 -7.51
C LEU A 31 6.04 -1.58 -6.15
N GLY A 32 7.34 -1.76 -5.93
CA GLY A 32 8.08 -1.13 -4.84
C GLY A 32 8.23 0.37 -5.09
N THR A 33 8.02 1.19 -4.06
CA THR A 33 8.13 2.65 -4.11
C THR A 33 9.21 3.20 -3.17
N VAL A 34 9.72 4.38 -3.51
CA VAL A 34 10.34 5.29 -2.53
C VAL A 34 9.25 6.13 -1.88
N HIS A 35 9.46 6.59 -0.64
CA HIS A 35 8.55 7.55 0.00
C HIS A 35 8.61 8.92 -0.71
N LEU A 36 7.53 9.31 -1.39
CA LEU A 36 7.53 10.55 -2.16
C LEU A 36 7.61 11.79 -1.26
N ASN A 37 7.22 11.68 0.00
CA ASN A 37 7.39 12.76 0.99
C ASN A 37 8.87 13.07 1.29
N ALA A 38 9.80 12.16 0.95
CA ALA A 38 11.24 12.34 1.06
C ALA A 38 11.88 12.86 -0.24
N MET A 39 11.08 13.14 -1.27
CA MET A 39 11.59 13.72 -2.51
C MET A 39 12.19 15.12 -2.27
N PRO A 40 13.22 15.51 -3.04
CA PRO A 40 13.82 16.83 -2.94
C PRO A 40 12.80 17.95 -3.17
N ALA A 41 13.10 19.12 -2.61
CA ALA A 41 12.33 20.33 -2.86
C ALA A 41 12.25 20.61 -4.36
N GLY A 42 11.07 21.00 -4.83
CA GLY A 42 10.82 21.22 -6.27
C GLY A 42 10.45 19.95 -7.06
N PHE A 43 10.25 18.80 -6.39
CA PHE A 43 9.65 17.63 -7.02
C PHE A 43 8.38 17.99 -7.79
N ASN A 44 8.35 17.64 -9.07
CA ASN A 44 7.21 17.83 -9.95
C ASN A 44 6.51 16.48 -10.19
N PRO A 45 5.22 16.33 -9.84
CA PRO A 45 4.46 15.11 -10.08
C PRO A 45 4.45 14.61 -11.54
N THR A 46 4.71 15.48 -12.53
CA THR A 46 4.81 15.06 -13.95
C THR A 46 6.03 14.17 -14.21
N ALA A 47 7.04 14.18 -13.31
CA ALA A 47 8.17 13.25 -13.40
C ALA A 47 7.75 11.78 -13.22
N LEU A 48 6.52 11.52 -12.75
CA LEU A 48 5.94 10.17 -12.66
C LEU A 48 5.18 9.75 -13.94
N ASP A 49 5.04 10.62 -14.95
CA ASP A 49 4.17 10.34 -16.09
C ASP A 49 4.66 9.13 -16.90
N GLY A 50 5.98 8.98 -17.09
CA GLY A 50 6.57 7.81 -17.73
C GLY A 50 6.31 6.51 -16.97
N LEU A 51 6.32 6.55 -15.63
CA LEU A 51 5.90 5.41 -14.79
C LEU A 51 4.41 5.11 -14.98
N LEU A 52 3.55 6.13 -14.91
CA LEU A 52 2.11 5.99 -15.06
C LEU A 52 1.72 5.41 -16.43
N ASP A 53 2.45 5.74 -17.50
CA ASP A 53 2.25 5.15 -18.82
C ASP A 53 2.51 3.64 -18.83
N LYS A 54 3.61 3.18 -18.21
CA LYS A 54 3.93 1.75 -18.10
C LYS A 54 2.91 1.00 -17.26
N LEU A 55 2.52 1.57 -16.12
CA LEU A 55 1.50 0.97 -15.24
C LEU A 55 0.11 0.95 -15.90
N ALA A 56 -0.25 1.97 -16.68
CA ALA A 56 -1.49 1.99 -17.44
C ALA A 56 -1.50 0.93 -18.56
N ALA A 57 -0.36 0.70 -19.22
CA ALA A 57 -0.21 -0.35 -20.22
C ALA A 57 -0.40 -1.76 -19.62
N TYR A 58 -0.08 -1.95 -18.34
CA TYR A 58 -0.40 -3.17 -17.60
C TYR A 58 -1.91 -3.37 -17.39
N LYS A 59 -2.76 -2.34 -17.56
CA LYS A 59 -4.23 -2.42 -17.42
C LYS A 59 -4.70 -3.09 -16.12
N PRO A 60 -4.26 -2.62 -14.94
CA PRO A 60 -4.78 -3.14 -13.68
C PRO A 60 -6.28 -2.83 -13.57
N GLY A 61 -7.07 -3.82 -13.16
CA GLY A 61 -8.47 -3.62 -12.77
C GLY A 61 -8.62 -3.34 -11.27
N ILE A 62 -7.56 -3.57 -10.50
CA ILE A 62 -7.47 -3.36 -9.05
C ILE A 62 -6.11 -2.74 -8.75
N ILE A 63 -6.12 -1.69 -7.93
CA ILE A 63 -4.90 -1.04 -7.43
C ILE A 63 -4.96 -1.05 -5.90
N THR A 64 -3.99 -1.68 -5.26
CA THR A 64 -3.86 -1.70 -3.79
C THR A 64 -2.77 -0.73 -3.34
N ILE A 65 -2.92 -0.17 -2.14
CA ILE A 65 -2.03 0.86 -1.58
C ILE A 65 -1.64 0.58 -0.13
N GLU A 66 -0.46 1.06 0.25
CA GLU A 66 0.05 1.03 1.63
C GLU A 66 -0.59 2.17 2.44
N THR A 67 -1.80 1.91 2.92
CA THR A 67 -2.46 2.65 4.01
C THR A 67 -3.51 1.75 4.65
N GLU A 68 -3.85 2.04 5.89
CA GLU A 68 -4.83 1.34 6.71
C GLU A 68 -6.24 1.50 6.13
N SER A 69 -7.05 0.44 6.25
CA SER A 69 -8.44 0.49 5.80
C SER A 69 -9.35 1.19 6.83
N GLY A 70 -10.53 1.62 6.38
CA GLY A 70 -11.55 2.15 7.29
C GLY A 70 -11.96 1.15 8.38
N GLU A 71 -12.02 -0.14 8.05
CA GLU A 71 -12.30 -1.22 9.02
C GLU A 71 -11.22 -1.33 10.09
N GLU A 72 -9.95 -1.19 9.71
CA GLU A 72 -8.85 -1.18 10.66
C GLU A 72 -8.88 0.07 11.55
N CYS A 73 -9.16 1.23 10.97
CA CYS A 73 -9.33 2.47 11.72
C CYS A 73 -10.50 2.38 12.73
N ASP A 74 -11.64 1.79 12.34
CA ASP A 74 -12.76 1.55 13.25
C ASP A 74 -12.38 0.59 14.38
N LEU A 75 -11.68 -0.50 14.06
CA LEU A 75 -11.14 -1.43 15.06
C LEU A 75 -10.22 -0.70 16.04
N ALA A 76 -9.27 0.09 15.53
CA ALA A 76 -8.32 0.80 16.35
C ALA A 76 -8.99 1.82 17.28
N ALA A 77 -9.97 2.58 16.76
CA ALA A 77 -10.73 3.57 17.52
C ALA A 77 -11.54 2.95 18.68
N ARG A 78 -12.00 1.69 18.52
CA ARG A 78 -12.70 0.93 19.58
C ARG A 78 -11.76 0.36 20.65
N HIS A 79 -10.45 0.35 20.40
CA HIS A 79 -9.43 -0.19 21.30
C HIS A 79 -8.29 0.82 21.55
N PRO A 80 -8.58 2.04 22.05
CA PRO A 80 -7.60 3.11 22.16
C PRO A 80 -6.48 2.81 23.16
N ALA A 81 -6.74 1.98 24.17
CA ALA A 81 -5.70 1.52 25.10
C ALA A 81 -4.64 0.62 24.43
N LYS A 82 -5.00 -0.04 23.33
CA LYS A 82 -4.08 -0.90 22.57
C LYS A 82 -3.40 -0.16 21.42
N TYR A 83 -4.13 0.67 20.67
CA TYR A 83 -3.63 1.24 19.41
C TYR A 83 -3.35 2.75 19.47
N GLY A 84 -3.75 3.41 20.56
CA GLY A 84 -3.66 4.87 20.70
C GLY A 84 -4.79 5.62 19.99
N ALA A 85 -5.04 6.85 20.43
CA ALA A 85 -6.12 7.69 19.90
C ALA A 85 -5.84 8.27 18.50
N ASN A 86 -4.57 8.28 18.07
CA ASN A 86 -4.12 8.90 16.81
C ASN A 86 -3.74 7.83 15.76
N TYR A 87 -4.30 6.63 15.85
CA TYR A 87 -3.96 5.52 14.96
C TYR A 87 -4.29 5.84 13.48
N CYS A 88 -5.44 6.46 13.23
CA CYS A 88 -5.84 6.92 11.90
C CYS A 88 -6.16 8.41 11.90
N ALA A 89 -6.22 8.98 10.68
CA ALA A 89 -6.71 10.33 10.49
C ALA A 89 -8.16 10.49 10.99
N PRO A 90 -8.52 11.63 11.58
CA PRO A 90 -9.82 11.82 12.19
C PRO A 90 -10.88 12.17 11.11
N THR A 91 -12.13 11.71 11.28
CA THR A 91 -13.19 11.78 10.26
C THR A 91 -14.37 12.70 10.62
N GLU A 92 -14.23 13.55 11.65
CA GLU A 92 -15.33 14.36 12.20
C GLU A 92 -15.92 15.32 11.18
N ALA A 93 -15.08 15.94 10.34
CA ALA A 93 -15.56 16.81 9.26
C ALA A 93 -16.42 16.03 8.25
N ALA A 94 -16.00 14.83 7.89
CA ALA A 94 -16.75 13.97 6.96
C ALA A 94 -18.03 13.44 7.60
N ARG A 95 -17.99 13.09 8.89
CA ARG A 95 -19.18 12.74 9.67
C ARG A 95 -20.16 13.91 9.76
N ALA A 96 -19.68 15.13 9.97
CA ALA A 96 -20.53 16.33 10.01
C ALA A 96 -21.21 16.58 8.66
N ALA A 97 -20.49 16.39 7.55
CA ALA A 97 -21.01 16.61 6.20
C ALA A 97 -21.98 15.51 5.72
N THR A 98 -21.75 14.25 6.12
CA THR A 98 -22.50 13.09 5.61
C THR A 98 -23.54 12.54 6.60
N GLY A 99 -23.37 12.81 7.89
CA GLY A 99 -24.13 12.20 8.98
C GLY A 99 -23.68 10.77 9.33
N LEU A 100 -22.60 10.26 8.73
CA LEU A 100 -22.17 8.86 8.84
C LEU A 100 -20.89 8.73 9.67
N ASP A 101 -20.87 7.75 10.57
CA ASP A 101 -19.63 7.24 11.14
C ASP A 101 -18.94 6.27 10.15
N VAL A 102 -17.73 5.80 10.51
CA VAL A 102 -16.91 4.98 9.61
C VAL A 102 -17.64 3.69 9.18
N PRO A 103 -18.23 2.87 10.08
CA PRO A 103 -18.96 1.68 9.66
C PRO A 103 -20.16 1.97 8.74
N ALA A 104 -20.96 3.00 9.05
CA ALA A 104 -22.09 3.35 8.20
C ALA A 104 -21.64 3.90 6.84
N ALA A 105 -20.54 4.64 6.79
CA ALA A 105 -19.94 5.14 5.56
C ALA A 105 -19.40 4.00 4.68
N LEU A 106 -18.71 3.01 5.25
CA LEU A 106 -18.24 1.81 4.53
C LEU A 106 -19.41 1.07 3.87
N ALA A 107 -20.48 0.82 4.63
CA ALA A 107 -21.69 0.18 4.09
C ALA A 107 -22.34 1.02 2.97
N ALA A 108 -22.36 2.34 3.11
CA ALA A 108 -22.89 3.24 2.09
C ALA A 108 -22.02 3.28 0.81
N VAL A 109 -20.69 3.23 0.94
CA VAL A 109 -19.76 3.12 -0.19
C VAL A 109 -20.02 1.83 -0.95
N ASP A 110 -20.06 0.69 -0.27
CA ASP A 110 -20.29 -0.61 -0.90
C ASP A 110 -21.66 -0.69 -1.59
N GLN A 111 -22.71 -0.17 -0.95
CA GLN A 111 -24.03 -0.12 -1.57
C GLN A 111 -24.05 0.78 -2.81
N THR A 112 -23.37 1.92 -2.75
CA THR A 112 -23.25 2.87 -3.87
C THR A 112 -22.49 2.25 -5.05
N LEU A 113 -21.40 1.52 -4.78
CA LEU A 113 -20.58 0.92 -5.81
C LEU A 113 -21.24 -0.29 -6.50
N LYS A 114 -22.13 -1.02 -5.80
CA LYS A 114 -22.91 -2.12 -6.40
C LYS A 114 -23.83 -1.66 -7.53
N THR A 115 -24.32 -0.43 -7.47
CA THR A 115 -25.23 0.15 -8.47
C THR A 115 -24.59 1.32 -9.22
N TRP A 116 -23.25 1.39 -9.23
CA TRP A 116 -22.53 2.50 -9.86
C TRP A 116 -22.82 2.55 -11.37
N PRO A 117 -23.27 3.70 -11.90
CA PRO A 117 -23.60 3.80 -13.31
C PRO A 117 -22.34 3.79 -14.19
N ALA A 118 -22.48 3.32 -15.43
CA ALA A 118 -21.40 3.40 -16.42
C ALA A 118 -20.98 4.85 -16.71
N GLN A 119 -21.92 5.80 -16.62
CA GLN A 119 -21.69 7.24 -16.75
C GLN A 119 -22.21 7.94 -15.50
N ALA A 120 -21.35 8.09 -14.48
CA ALA A 120 -21.70 8.81 -13.26
C ALA A 120 -21.77 10.33 -13.49
N THR A 121 -22.80 10.97 -12.93
CA THR A 121 -22.92 12.42 -12.93
C THR A 121 -21.89 13.07 -11.98
N PRO A 122 -21.55 14.35 -12.17
CA PRO A 122 -20.69 15.07 -11.22
C PRO A 122 -21.19 15.00 -9.77
N ALA A 123 -22.51 15.12 -9.58
CA ALA A 123 -23.15 15.00 -8.27
C ALA A 123 -22.93 13.63 -7.61
N GLN A 124 -23.05 12.54 -8.39
CA GLN A 124 -22.79 11.19 -7.88
C GLN A 124 -21.31 11.01 -7.46
N ARG A 125 -20.37 11.57 -8.23
CA ARG A 125 -18.93 11.52 -7.88
C ARG A 125 -18.60 12.31 -6.62
N ARG A 126 -19.14 13.53 -6.47
CA ARG A 126 -18.97 14.33 -5.25
C ARG A 126 -19.57 13.61 -4.03
N ARG A 127 -20.76 13.02 -4.17
CA ARG A 127 -21.37 12.21 -3.12
C ARG A 127 -20.51 11.01 -2.74
N LEU A 128 -20.00 10.26 -3.72
CA LEU A 128 -19.11 9.13 -3.45
C LEU A 128 -17.79 9.57 -2.79
N ALA A 129 -17.20 10.70 -3.21
CA ALA A 129 -16.01 11.26 -2.57
C ALA A 129 -16.26 11.60 -1.09
N ALA A 130 -17.41 12.19 -0.77
CA ALA A 130 -17.78 12.47 0.62
C ALA A 130 -17.96 11.20 1.46
N LEU A 131 -18.58 10.16 0.90
CA LEU A 131 -18.72 8.85 1.56
C LEU A 131 -17.37 8.19 1.82
N LEU A 132 -16.45 8.24 0.85
CA LEU A 132 -15.10 7.68 0.97
C LEU A 132 -14.27 8.42 2.03
N LEU A 133 -14.38 9.76 2.12
CA LEU A 133 -13.77 10.51 3.22
C LEU A 133 -14.35 10.13 4.58
N ALA A 134 -15.67 9.89 4.66
CA ALA A 134 -16.32 9.44 5.89
C ALA A 134 -15.92 8.01 6.29
N SER A 135 -15.55 7.17 5.32
CA SER A 135 -15.04 5.82 5.55
C SER A 135 -13.51 5.74 5.74
N ASN A 136 -12.83 6.88 5.96
CA ASN A 136 -11.37 6.98 6.08
C ASN A 136 -10.58 6.56 4.81
N ASP A 137 -11.18 6.62 3.63
CA ASP A 137 -10.52 6.31 2.34
C ASP A 137 -10.27 7.58 1.52
N VAL A 138 -9.25 8.33 1.93
CA VAL A 138 -8.87 9.61 1.30
C VAL A 138 -8.37 9.41 -0.14
N ALA A 139 -7.62 8.33 -0.39
CA ALA A 139 -7.06 8.07 -1.72
C ALA A 139 -8.16 7.80 -2.76
N SER A 140 -9.16 6.98 -2.41
CA SER A 140 -10.30 6.75 -3.31
C SER A 140 -11.20 7.97 -3.44
N ALA A 141 -11.37 8.77 -2.37
CA ALA A 141 -12.08 10.04 -2.50
C ALA A 141 -11.39 10.97 -3.52
N TYR A 142 -10.06 10.98 -3.51
CA TYR A 142 -9.26 11.72 -4.47
C TYR A 142 -9.35 11.15 -5.90
N VAL A 143 -9.53 9.83 -6.08
CA VAL A 143 -9.86 9.23 -7.39
C VAL A 143 -11.14 9.82 -7.97
N GLN A 144 -12.18 10.01 -7.15
CA GLN A 144 -13.44 10.62 -7.58
C GLN A 144 -13.27 12.10 -7.93
N TRP A 145 -12.49 12.82 -7.12
CA TRP A 145 -12.16 14.22 -7.38
C TRP A 145 -11.43 14.42 -8.71
N LEU A 146 -10.44 13.58 -9.00
CA LEU A 146 -9.68 13.62 -10.25
C LEU A 146 -10.54 13.32 -11.49
N GLN A 147 -11.57 12.49 -11.36
CA GLN A 147 -12.51 12.16 -12.44
C GLN A 147 -13.61 13.20 -12.67
N LEU A 148 -13.70 14.24 -11.83
CA LEU A 148 -14.56 15.40 -12.10
C LEU A 148 -13.90 16.33 -13.14
N PRO A 149 -14.68 16.89 -14.08
CA PRO A 149 -14.27 18.07 -14.83
C PRO A 149 -13.81 19.19 -13.88
N GLU A 150 -12.84 20.01 -14.27
CA GLU A 150 -12.32 21.08 -13.40
C GLU A 150 -13.42 22.04 -12.92
N SER A 151 -14.40 22.34 -13.77
CA SER A 151 -15.54 23.18 -13.41
C SER A 151 -16.48 22.56 -12.37
N GLU A 152 -16.42 21.24 -12.16
CA GLU A 152 -17.26 20.49 -11.22
C GLU A 152 -16.53 20.13 -9.91
N ARG A 153 -15.24 20.50 -9.82
CA ARG A 153 -14.40 20.35 -8.62
C ARG A 153 -14.71 21.45 -7.61
N HIS A 154 -15.90 21.38 -7.03
CA HIS A 154 -16.37 22.31 -6.01
C HIS A 154 -17.24 21.60 -4.97
N ALA A 155 -17.63 22.33 -3.93
CA ALA A 155 -18.51 21.82 -2.89
C ALA A 155 -19.93 21.56 -3.41
N GLY A 156 -20.59 20.51 -2.89
CA GLY A 156 -21.93 20.08 -3.27
C GLY A 156 -22.14 18.59 -3.00
N ASP A 157 -23.40 18.15 -2.95
CA ASP A 157 -23.74 16.71 -2.86
C ASP A 157 -23.12 15.99 -1.63
N SER A 158 -23.08 16.70 -0.49
CA SER A 158 -22.43 16.32 0.77
C SER A 158 -20.90 16.37 0.80
N LEU A 159 -20.26 16.80 -0.29
CA LEU A 159 -18.87 17.23 -0.27
C LEU A 159 -18.82 18.72 0.07
N ASP A 160 -18.72 19.06 1.35
CA ASP A 160 -18.67 20.46 1.78
C ASP A 160 -17.30 21.12 1.56
N ALA A 161 -17.16 22.40 1.90
CA ALA A 161 -15.91 23.14 1.75
C ALA A 161 -14.75 22.56 2.57
N ALA A 162 -15.01 21.95 3.73
CA ALA A 162 -13.98 21.33 4.54
C ALA A 162 -13.43 20.07 3.85
N LEU A 163 -14.32 19.26 3.28
CA LEU A 163 -13.95 18.07 2.51
C LEU A 163 -13.26 18.40 1.19
N VAL A 164 -13.69 19.45 0.50
CA VAL A 164 -12.95 19.98 -0.67
C VAL A 164 -11.54 20.37 -0.27
N SER A 165 -11.35 21.06 0.86
CA SER A 165 -10.02 21.42 1.36
C SER A 165 -9.14 20.19 1.65
N VAL A 166 -9.72 19.08 2.11
CA VAL A 166 -8.97 17.81 2.26
C VAL A 166 -8.46 17.31 0.91
N LEU A 167 -9.28 17.36 -0.14
CA LEU A 167 -8.92 16.91 -1.49
C LEU A 167 -7.88 17.83 -2.15
N ASP A 168 -7.99 19.15 -1.97
CA ASP A 168 -6.98 20.11 -2.46
C ASP A 168 -5.62 19.92 -1.78
N LYS A 169 -5.61 19.68 -0.47
CA LYS A 169 -4.39 19.32 0.27
C LYS A 169 -3.84 17.97 -0.19
N THR A 170 -4.71 17.02 -0.54
CA THR A 170 -4.30 15.71 -1.06
C THR A 170 -3.57 15.86 -2.40
N ALA A 171 -4.05 16.75 -3.28
CA ALA A 171 -3.43 17.01 -4.57
C ALA A 171 -1.98 17.53 -4.48
N SER A 172 -1.66 18.31 -3.44
CA SER A 172 -0.33 18.88 -3.23
C SER A 172 0.60 18.02 -2.37
N ARG A 173 0.12 16.90 -1.82
CA ARG A 173 0.93 16.00 -1.00
C ARG A 173 1.77 15.07 -1.87
N ASN A 174 3.07 15.06 -1.63
CA ASN A 174 3.97 14.06 -2.17
C ASN A 174 3.76 12.74 -1.41
N ASN A 175 2.88 11.89 -1.94
CA ASN A 175 2.55 10.59 -1.39
C ASN A 175 2.09 9.68 -2.53
N GLU A 176 2.59 8.46 -2.54
CA GLU A 176 2.43 7.46 -3.60
C GLU A 176 0.98 7.05 -3.80
N ASN A 177 0.21 6.99 -2.70
CA ASN A 177 -1.21 6.66 -2.73
C ASN A 177 -1.99 7.70 -3.56
N TYR A 178 -1.53 8.94 -3.60
CA TYR A 178 -2.17 10.03 -4.35
C TYR A 178 -1.52 10.24 -5.72
N GLN A 179 -0.19 10.42 -5.74
CA GLN A 179 0.57 10.82 -6.92
C GLN A 179 0.80 9.68 -7.91
N ILE A 180 0.63 8.42 -7.48
CA ILE A 180 0.72 7.24 -8.35
C ILE A 180 -0.64 6.55 -8.39
N ALA A 181 -1.10 6.01 -7.26
CA ALA A 181 -2.24 5.10 -7.25
C ALA A 181 -3.55 5.80 -7.65
N ALA A 182 -3.91 6.92 -6.99
CA ALA A 182 -5.15 7.63 -7.29
C ALA A 182 -5.14 8.25 -8.70
N ARG A 183 -4.03 8.85 -9.12
CA ARG A 183 -3.84 9.37 -10.49
C ARG A 183 -4.01 8.27 -11.55
N LEU A 184 -3.40 7.10 -11.34
CA LEU A 184 -3.54 5.96 -12.24
C LEU A 184 -4.97 5.41 -12.26
N ALA A 185 -5.59 5.23 -11.09
CA ALA A 185 -6.97 4.77 -10.97
C ALA A 185 -7.93 5.70 -11.72
N ALA A 186 -7.80 7.02 -11.54
CA ALA A 186 -8.60 8.01 -12.26
C ALA A 186 -8.39 7.94 -13.77
N ARG A 187 -7.13 7.82 -14.24
CA ARG A 187 -6.79 7.66 -15.67
C ARG A 187 -7.42 6.40 -16.28
N LEU A 188 -7.52 5.33 -15.51
CA LEU A 188 -8.08 4.05 -15.93
C LEU A 188 -9.61 3.97 -15.75
N GLY A 189 -10.24 5.00 -15.20
CA GLY A 189 -11.68 4.99 -14.89
C GLY A 189 -12.07 4.02 -13.78
N LEU A 190 -11.13 3.65 -12.90
CA LEU A 190 -11.41 2.87 -11.69
C LEU A 190 -12.07 3.77 -10.64
N GLN A 191 -12.96 3.21 -9.82
CA GLN A 191 -13.74 4.02 -8.87
C GLN A 191 -13.09 4.15 -7.48
N ARG A 192 -12.16 3.24 -7.16
CA ARG A 192 -11.44 3.25 -5.90
C ARG A 192 -10.07 2.59 -6.05
N VAL A 193 -9.19 2.91 -5.12
CA VAL A 193 -8.02 2.09 -4.78
C VAL A 193 -8.36 1.30 -3.52
N TYR A 194 -7.52 0.33 -3.15
CA TYR A 194 -7.80 -0.57 -2.04
C TYR A 194 -6.71 -0.44 -0.96
N PRO A 195 -7.02 0.13 0.21
CA PRO A 195 -6.09 0.13 1.34
C PRO A 195 -5.86 -1.31 1.81
N VAL A 196 -4.60 -1.72 1.91
CA VAL A 196 -4.23 -3.09 2.32
C VAL A 196 -3.21 -3.13 3.45
N ASP A 197 -2.75 -1.99 3.94
CA ASP A 197 -1.82 -1.96 5.08
C ASP A 197 -2.47 -2.53 6.34
N ASN A 198 -1.64 -2.99 7.28
CA ASN A 198 -2.11 -3.44 8.57
C ASN A 198 -1.06 -3.29 9.68
N HIS A 199 -1.21 -2.24 10.48
CA HIS A 199 -0.30 -1.95 11.60
C HIS A 199 -0.71 -2.64 12.91
N THR A 200 -1.84 -3.35 12.93
CA THR A 200 -2.24 -4.12 14.13
C THR A 200 -1.31 -5.31 14.41
N GLY A 201 -0.35 -5.58 13.52
CA GLY A 201 0.61 -6.70 13.58
C GLY A 201 2.01 -6.30 14.04
N ASP A 202 2.40 -5.05 13.81
CA ASP A 202 3.69 -4.48 14.19
C ASP A 202 3.56 -3.38 15.26
N HIS A 203 2.36 -3.18 15.83
CA HIS A 203 2.16 -2.42 17.06
C HIS A 203 2.71 -3.19 18.27
N ILE A 204 4.00 -2.98 18.54
CA ILE A 204 4.77 -3.69 19.56
C ILE A 204 4.73 -2.94 20.90
N ASP A 205 4.21 -3.60 21.93
CA ASP A 205 4.21 -3.14 23.32
C ASP A 205 5.37 -3.78 24.09
N VAL A 206 6.37 -2.98 24.42
CA VAL A 206 7.58 -3.40 25.15
C VAL A 206 7.86 -2.47 26.33
N PRO A 207 8.41 -2.97 27.44
CA PRO A 207 8.64 -2.15 28.64
C PRO A 207 9.58 -0.96 28.45
N ASP A 208 10.56 -1.09 27.54
CA ASP A 208 11.51 -0.02 27.20
C ASP A 208 11.55 0.20 25.68
N ILE A 209 10.65 1.06 25.20
CA ILE A 209 10.55 1.41 23.79
C ILE A 209 11.82 2.09 23.25
N LYS A 210 12.55 2.84 24.10
CA LYS A 210 13.77 3.54 23.68
C LYS A 210 14.88 2.54 23.42
N ALA A 211 15.06 1.57 24.32
CA ALA A 211 16.02 0.48 24.13
C ALA A 211 15.64 -0.38 22.91
N PHE A 212 14.36 -0.65 22.72
CA PHE A 212 13.85 -1.36 21.54
C PHE A 212 14.24 -0.66 20.24
N VAL A 213 13.85 0.61 20.05
CA VAL A 213 14.19 1.40 18.85
C VAL A 213 15.71 1.48 18.64
N THR A 214 16.47 1.80 19.70
CA THR A 214 17.93 1.93 19.61
C THR A 214 18.60 0.63 19.17
N SER A 215 18.07 -0.53 19.62
CA SER A 215 18.62 -1.84 19.24
C SER A 215 18.44 -2.14 17.75
N ILE A 216 17.30 -1.74 17.17
CA ILE A 216 16.96 -1.93 15.77
C ILE A 216 17.77 -0.98 14.88
N GLU A 217 17.83 0.30 15.24
CA GLU A 217 18.65 1.29 14.52
C GLU A 217 20.13 0.88 14.47
N ARG A 218 20.66 0.35 15.58
CA ARG A 218 22.03 -0.20 15.61
C ARG A 218 22.18 -1.40 14.69
N ALA A 219 21.19 -2.29 14.63
CA ALA A 219 21.21 -3.44 13.73
C ALA A 219 21.25 -2.99 12.26
N TRP A 220 20.36 -2.08 11.85
CA TRP A 220 20.33 -1.52 10.51
C TRP A 220 21.61 -0.75 10.16
N ALA A 221 22.17 0.01 11.10
CA ALA A 221 23.44 0.70 10.90
C ALA A 221 24.60 -0.25 10.62
N ALA A 222 24.61 -1.41 11.29
CA ALA A 222 25.63 -2.45 11.12
C ALA A 222 25.49 -3.24 9.81
N GLY A 223 24.25 -3.54 9.38
CA GLY A 223 23.96 -4.29 8.15
C GLY A 223 23.85 -3.44 6.88
N GLY A 224 23.75 -2.12 7.01
CA GLY A 224 23.33 -1.22 5.92
C GLY A 224 24.40 -0.75 4.94
N ALA A 225 25.63 -1.28 4.95
CA ALA A 225 26.72 -0.76 4.11
C ALA A 225 26.39 -0.82 2.60
N ALA A 226 25.94 -1.98 2.10
CA ALA A 226 25.53 -2.13 0.70
C ALA A 226 24.28 -1.30 0.36
N GLN A 227 23.35 -1.15 1.31
CA GLN A 227 22.16 -0.30 1.12
C GLN A 227 22.53 1.18 1.01
N LYS A 228 23.53 1.65 1.77
CA LYS A 228 24.03 3.03 1.69
C LYS A 228 24.62 3.34 0.32
N GLU A 229 25.37 2.40 -0.27
CA GLU A 229 25.90 2.56 -1.63
C GLU A 229 24.78 2.69 -2.65
N ARG A 230 23.74 1.84 -2.56
CA ARG A 230 22.56 1.96 -3.43
C ARG A 230 21.82 3.27 -3.23
N ALA A 231 21.66 3.72 -1.99
CA ALA A 231 20.94 4.95 -1.66
C ALA A 231 21.56 6.18 -2.34
N THR A 232 22.89 6.24 -2.52
CA THR A 232 23.53 7.32 -3.29
C THR A 232 23.06 7.33 -4.74
N HIS A 233 22.91 6.16 -5.37
CA HIS A 233 22.39 6.08 -6.73
C HIS A 233 20.89 6.41 -6.79
N GLU A 234 20.10 5.95 -5.81
CA GLU A 234 18.67 6.32 -5.68
C GLU A 234 18.50 7.83 -5.60
N GLN A 235 19.29 8.50 -4.75
CA GLN A 235 19.27 9.97 -4.62
C GLN A 235 19.60 10.67 -5.93
N ALA A 236 20.57 10.16 -6.71
CA ALA A 236 20.88 10.72 -8.02
C ALA A 236 19.70 10.58 -9.00
N LEU A 237 19.02 9.42 -9.00
CA LEU A 237 17.84 9.18 -9.84
C LEU A 237 16.63 10.01 -9.41
N MET A 238 16.47 10.30 -8.11
CA MET A 238 15.40 11.15 -7.58
C MET A 238 15.48 12.61 -8.05
N GLN A 239 16.64 13.07 -8.53
CA GLN A 239 16.83 14.40 -9.11
C GLN A 239 16.46 14.47 -10.60
N GLY A 240 16.14 13.33 -11.22
CA GLY A 240 15.78 13.26 -12.63
C GLY A 240 14.43 13.92 -12.92
N GLY A 241 14.30 14.49 -14.12
CA GLY A 241 13.02 14.99 -14.63
C GLY A 241 12.01 13.88 -15.00
N ASP A 242 12.47 12.63 -15.06
CA ASP A 242 11.68 11.41 -15.21
C ASP A 242 12.14 10.41 -14.14
N LEU A 243 11.18 9.86 -13.38
CA LEU A 243 11.43 8.90 -12.31
C LEU A 243 11.31 7.45 -12.76
N LEU A 244 10.92 7.15 -14.00
CA LEU A 244 10.88 5.77 -14.49
C LEU A 244 12.22 5.01 -14.28
N PRO A 245 13.41 5.62 -14.49
CA PRO A 245 14.69 4.99 -14.15
C PRO A 245 14.84 4.65 -12.66
N LEU A 246 14.38 5.51 -11.74
CA LEU A 246 14.36 5.24 -10.30
C LEU A 246 13.51 4.01 -9.99
N TYR A 247 12.28 3.96 -10.51
CA TYR A 247 11.37 2.84 -10.25
C TYR A 247 11.88 1.52 -10.84
N ARG A 248 12.54 1.56 -12.01
CA ARG A 248 13.24 0.39 -12.54
C ARG A 248 14.35 -0.07 -11.61
N TYR A 249 15.14 0.85 -11.06
CA TYR A 249 16.28 0.55 -10.19
C TYR A 249 15.88 -0.07 -8.84
N ILE A 250 14.91 0.54 -8.14
CA ILE A 250 14.48 0.06 -6.80
C ILE A 250 13.70 -1.26 -6.85
N ASN A 251 13.16 -1.62 -8.02
CA ASN A 251 12.45 -2.89 -8.23
C ASN A 251 13.36 -4.01 -8.78
N GLN A 252 14.66 -3.80 -8.89
CA GLN A 252 15.60 -4.85 -9.31
C GLN A 252 15.75 -5.94 -8.24
N PRO A 253 15.76 -7.24 -8.61
CA PRO A 253 15.91 -8.34 -7.65
C PRO A 253 17.12 -8.20 -6.72
N GLU A 254 18.26 -7.74 -7.24
CA GLU A 254 19.46 -7.53 -6.43
C GLU A 254 19.28 -6.44 -5.37
N GLY A 255 18.62 -5.34 -5.72
CA GLY A 255 18.33 -4.26 -4.78
C GLY A 255 17.37 -4.68 -3.68
N LEU A 256 16.34 -5.42 -4.07
CA LEU A 256 15.36 -6.00 -3.14
C LEU A 256 16.02 -6.98 -2.15
N ARG A 257 16.97 -7.80 -2.61
CA ARG A 257 17.78 -8.66 -1.73
C ARG A 257 18.64 -7.85 -0.77
N ILE A 258 19.34 -6.81 -1.26
CA ILE A 258 20.17 -5.94 -0.43
C ILE A 258 19.34 -5.24 0.64
N ALA A 259 18.16 -4.74 0.30
CA ALA A 259 17.25 -4.10 1.24
C ALA A 259 16.76 -5.09 2.32
N ALA A 260 16.37 -6.32 1.92
CA ALA A 260 15.97 -7.36 2.88
C ALA A 260 17.12 -7.78 3.81
N ASP A 261 18.35 -7.88 3.28
CA ASP A 261 19.54 -8.20 4.07
C ASP A 261 19.88 -7.05 5.05
N ALA A 262 19.83 -5.81 4.60
CA ALA A 262 20.12 -4.63 5.43
C ALA A 262 19.07 -4.38 6.52
N ASN A 263 17.83 -4.79 6.28
CA ASN A 263 16.71 -4.56 7.18
C ASN A 263 16.47 -5.75 8.11
N VAL A 264 16.01 -6.89 7.56
CA VAL A 264 15.56 -8.04 8.35
C VAL A 264 16.71 -8.96 8.74
N ARG A 265 17.64 -9.30 7.82
CA ARG A 265 18.78 -10.16 8.20
C ARG A 265 19.66 -9.48 9.26
N ALA A 266 19.92 -8.19 9.09
CA ALA A 266 20.67 -7.40 10.06
C ALA A 266 20.02 -7.43 11.45
N ALA A 267 18.70 -7.23 11.53
CA ALA A 267 17.95 -7.32 12.78
C ALA A 267 18.01 -8.74 13.38
N LEU A 268 17.79 -9.80 12.59
CA LEU A 268 17.87 -11.19 13.08
C LEU A 268 19.24 -11.57 13.64
N GLN A 269 20.32 -11.01 13.09
CA GLN A 269 21.69 -11.28 13.54
C GLN A 269 22.11 -10.43 14.75
N ALA A 270 21.36 -9.36 15.06
CA ALA A 270 21.69 -8.46 16.14
C ALA A 270 21.51 -9.14 17.50
N LYS A 271 22.46 -8.86 18.40
CA LYS A 271 22.42 -9.32 19.79
C LYS A 271 21.71 -8.28 20.66
N SER A 272 20.68 -8.72 21.38
CA SER A 272 19.98 -7.98 22.43
C SER A 272 19.64 -8.97 23.53
N ALA A 273 19.76 -8.55 24.80
CA ALA A 273 19.42 -9.41 25.94
C ALA A 273 17.91 -9.71 25.97
N GLU A 274 17.13 -8.77 25.47
CA GLU A 274 15.67 -8.77 25.42
C GLU A 274 15.12 -9.43 24.14
N GLY A 275 15.96 -9.61 23.12
CA GLY A 275 15.54 -10.11 21.80
C GLY A 275 14.76 -9.08 20.96
N TYR A 276 14.90 -7.77 21.26
CA TYR A 276 14.15 -6.70 20.62
C TYR A 276 14.21 -6.69 19.08
N PRO A 277 15.38 -6.86 18.44
CA PRO A 277 15.44 -6.93 16.97
C PRO A 277 14.61 -8.08 16.39
N GLN A 278 14.56 -9.24 17.04
CA GLN A 278 13.77 -10.40 16.61
C GLN A 278 12.27 -10.17 16.83
N ILE A 279 11.88 -9.49 17.92
CA ILE A 279 10.48 -9.06 18.14
C ILE A 279 10.04 -8.11 17.03
N TRP A 280 10.90 -7.16 16.64
CA TRP A 280 10.62 -6.27 15.51
C TRP A 280 10.43 -7.04 14.20
N VAL A 281 11.30 -7.99 13.89
CA VAL A 281 11.17 -8.84 12.68
C VAL A 281 9.86 -9.62 12.69
N ALA A 282 9.47 -10.20 13.84
CA ALA A 282 8.21 -10.91 13.95
C ALA A 282 7.00 -10.00 13.67
N GLY A 283 7.01 -8.75 14.18
CA GLY A 283 5.98 -7.76 13.86
C GLY A 283 5.95 -7.39 12.37
N TRP A 284 7.13 -7.14 11.78
CA TRP A 284 7.29 -6.85 10.35
C TRP A 284 6.71 -7.97 9.47
N GLU A 285 6.98 -9.24 9.81
CA GLU A 285 6.43 -10.39 9.10
C GLU A 285 4.90 -10.48 9.25
N ILE A 286 4.36 -10.23 10.45
CA ILE A 286 2.90 -10.23 10.67
C ILE A 286 2.23 -9.14 9.83
N ARG A 287 2.77 -7.91 9.79
CA ARG A 287 2.24 -6.82 8.95
C ARG A 287 2.20 -7.25 7.48
N ASN A 288 3.33 -7.73 6.94
CA ASN A 288 3.39 -8.17 5.55
C ASN A 288 2.43 -9.35 5.25
N LEU A 289 2.26 -10.31 6.17
CA LEU A 289 1.34 -11.44 5.98
C LEU A 289 -0.11 -10.96 5.89
N ARG A 290 -0.49 -10.02 6.76
CA ARG A 290 -1.83 -9.41 6.73
C ARG A 290 -2.05 -8.58 5.48
N MET A 291 -1.06 -7.80 5.05
CA MET A 291 -1.13 -7.09 3.77
C MET A 291 -1.34 -8.03 2.58
N VAL A 292 -0.62 -9.15 2.53
CA VAL A 292 -0.80 -10.17 1.48
C VAL A 292 -2.20 -10.78 1.51
N ALA A 293 -2.73 -11.07 2.71
CA ALA A 293 -4.11 -11.54 2.86
C ALA A 293 -5.13 -10.50 2.38
N ASN A 294 -4.95 -9.23 2.76
CA ASN A 294 -5.79 -8.11 2.33
C ASN A 294 -5.75 -7.93 0.80
N ILE A 295 -4.57 -8.04 0.19
CA ILE A 295 -4.41 -8.02 -1.28
C ILE A 295 -5.22 -9.15 -1.92
N ARG A 296 -5.09 -10.39 -1.43
CA ARG A 296 -5.87 -11.52 -1.95
C ARG A 296 -7.37 -11.30 -1.83
N GLU A 297 -7.81 -10.68 -0.73
CA GLU A 297 -9.22 -10.34 -0.51
C GLU A 297 -9.78 -9.46 -1.64
N THR A 298 -9.00 -8.53 -2.19
CA THR A 298 -9.49 -7.59 -3.23
C THR A 298 -9.92 -8.25 -4.55
N PHE A 299 -9.46 -9.47 -4.83
CA PHE A 299 -9.72 -10.16 -6.10
C PHE A 299 -10.23 -11.59 -5.96
N ARG A 300 -10.58 -12.06 -4.76
CA ARG A 300 -11.05 -13.44 -4.56
C ARG A 300 -12.34 -13.75 -5.34
N GLU A 301 -13.24 -12.79 -5.52
CA GLU A 301 -14.46 -12.93 -6.34
C GLU A 301 -14.23 -12.64 -7.84
N ARG A 302 -12.99 -12.43 -8.28
CA ARG A 302 -12.66 -12.01 -9.66
C ARG A 302 -11.55 -12.88 -10.26
N PRO A 303 -11.86 -14.13 -10.66
CA PRO A 303 -10.88 -14.97 -11.37
C PRO A 303 -10.30 -14.26 -12.59
N GLY A 304 -8.99 -14.36 -12.80
CA GLY A 304 -8.31 -13.68 -13.91
C GLY A 304 -8.08 -12.18 -13.71
N ALA A 305 -8.20 -11.67 -12.48
CA ALA A 305 -7.97 -10.26 -12.19
C ALA A 305 -6.53 -9.82 -12.50
N ARG A 306 -6.36 -8.57 -12.92
CA ARG A 306 -5.06 -7.89 -13.03
C ARG A 306 -4.94 -6.90 -11.87
N VAL A 307 -4.04 -7.18 -10.94
CA VAL A 307 -3.82 -6.38 -9.74
C VAL A 307 -2.47 -5.67 -9.84
N LEU A 308 -2.45 -4.39 -9.49
CA LEU A 308 -1.24 -3.63 -9.22
C LEU A 308 -1.20 -3.32 -7.72
N SER A 309 -0.19 -3.84 -7.02
CA SER A 309 0.04 -3.53 -5.61
C SER A 309 1.16 -2.50 -5.48
N ILE A 310 0.85 -1.33 -4.94
CA ILE A 310 1.81 -0.24 -4.73
C ILE A 310 2.17 -0.21 -3.25
N VAL A 311 3.43 -0.42 -2.93
CA VAL A 311 3.94 -0.55 -1.56
C VAL A 311 5.40 -0.09 -1.50
N GLY A 312 5.88 0.34 -0.34
CA GLY A 312 7.28 0.65 -0.10
C GLY A 312 8.19 -0.50 -0.54
N ALA A 313 9.31 -0.17 -1.19
CA ALA A 313 10.19 -1.16 -1.82
C ALA A 313 10.70 -2.26 -0.86
N THR A 314 10.76 -1.97 0.43
CA THR A 314 11.13 -2.94 1.47
C THR A 314 10.08 -4.02 1.69
N HIS A 315 8.81 -3.83 1.36
CA HIS A 315 7.77 -4.86 1.49
C HIS A 315 7.75 -5.83 0.29
N LYS A 316 8.19 -5.36 -0.88
CA LYS A 316 8.09 -6.10 -2.14
C LYS A 316 8.64 -7.54 -2.11
N PRO A 317 9.79 -7.86 -1.47
CA PRO A 317 10.28 -9.24 -1.42
C PRO A 317 9.29 -10.22 -0.78
N TRP A 318 8.62 -9.79 0.30
CA TRP A 318 7.61 -10.58 1.00
C TRP A 318 6.34 -10.71 0.17
N PHE A 319 5.93 -9.62 -0.49
CA PHE A 319 4.75 -9.64 -1.36
C PHE A 319 4.96 -10.57 -2.55
N ASP A 320 6.04 -10.41 -3.32
CA ASP A 320 6.36 -11.30 -4.44
C ASP A 320 6.44 -12.76 -3.98
N GLY A 321 7.12 -13.01 -2.85
CA GLY A 321 7.32 -14.35 -2.30
C GLY A 321 6.04 -15.03 -1.82
N TRP A 322 5.19 -14.34 -1.06
CA TRP A 322 3.98 -14.95 -0.47
C TRP A 322 2.78 -14.91 -1.41
N LEU A 323 2.58 -13.85 -2.19
CA LEU A 323 1.54 -13.84 -3.23
C LEU A 323 1.82 -14.91 -4.28
N GLY A 324 3.08 -15.15 -4.63
CA GLY A 324 3.49 -16.22 -5.55
C GLY A 324 3.26 -17.64 -5.03
N GLN A 325 2.96 -17.81 -3.74
CA GLN A 325 2.57 -19.10 -3.14
C GLN A 325 1.06 -19.32 -3.13
N LEU A 326 0.25 -18.31 -3.48
CA LEU A 326 -1.20 -18.42 -3.50
C LEU A 326 -1.69 -19.11 -4.77
N GLN A 327 -2.67 -20.00 -4.62
CA GLN A 327 -3.24 -20.72 -5.75
C GLN A 327 -3.97 -19.78 -6.71
N GLY A 328 -3.73 -19.99 -8.01
CA GLY A 328 -4.28 -19.24 -9.12
C GLY A 328 -3.68 -17.83 -9.28
N VAL A 329 -2.51 -17.56 -8.70
CA VAL A 329 -1.83 -16.25 -8.79
C VAL A 329 -0.52 -16.36 -9.53
N ASP A 330 -0.31 -15.47 -10.49
CA ASP A 330 0.96 -15.27 -11.18
C ASP A 330 1.56 -13.92 -10.80
N ILE A 331 2.82 -13.91 -10.37
CA ILE A 331 3.57 -12.68 -10.12
C ILE A 331 4.13 -12.16 -11.44
N VAL A 332 3.83 -10.90 -11.74
CA VAL A 332 4.35 -10.18 -12.90
C VAL A 332 5.59 -9.42 -12.50
N ASP A 333 6.69 -9.69 -13.20
CA ASP A 333 7.97 -9.00 -12.97
C ASP A 333 7.86 -7.50 -13.27
N ALA A 334 8.06 -6.68 -12.23
CA ALA A 334 8.05 -5.22 -12.34
C ALA A 334 9.16 -4.70 -13.25
N ALA A 335 10.35 -5.31 -13.25
CA ALA A 335 11.43 -4.89 -14.13
C ALA A 335 11.05 -5.05 -15.61
N THR A 336 10.26 -6.07 -15.94
CA THR A 336 9.71 -6.29 -17.29
C THR A 336 8.53 -5.39 -17.58
N ALA A 337 7.58 -5.22 -16.65
CA ALA A 337 6.41 -4.35 -16.85
C ALA A 337 6.79 -2.87 -17.04
N LEU A 338 7.93 -2.45 -16.49
CA LEU A 338 8.43 -1.08 -16.58
C LEU A 338 9.34 -0.83 -17.80
N LYS A 339 9.61 -1.80 -18.68
CA LYS A 339 10.43 -1.61 -19.90
C LYS A 339 9.75 -0.70 -20.91
#